data_AF-A0A7R8WT33-F1
#
_entry.id   AF-A0A7R8WT33-F1
#
_cell.length_a   1.000
_cell.length_b   1.000
_cell.length_c   1.000
_cell.angle_alpha   90.00
_cell.angle_beta   90.00
_cell.angle_gamma   90.00
#
_symmetry.space_group_name_H-M   'P 1'
#
loop_
_entity.id
_entity.type
_entity.pdbx_description
1 polymer ?
#
loop_
_entity_poly.entity_id
_entity_poly.type
_entity_poly.pdbx_seq_one_letter_code
_entity_poly.pdbx_strand_id
1 'polypeptide(L)'
;MVHAGISPQWTLKKAQKRAQEVEALLQSDRIAEVLENMYGNLPKRWNKKLEKADRYRYIINAFTRMRYCRKDKTLELICNQAPERAPEGLIPWFRHPKRKCREEPLIFGHWSTLGYRVESNVVSLDTGCVWGGRLTAIEIGKRSRTPLCSYQLSCEGTLEPESEEVIASNMETRLSDSDA
;
A
#
# COMPACT_ATOMS: atom_id res chain seq x y z
N MET A 1 -5.85 -4.71 9.91
CA MET A 1 -5.50 -3.43 9.27
C MET A 1 -4.16 -3.58 8.59
N VAL A 2 -3.92 -2.89 7.48
CA VAL A 2 -2.63 -2.81 6.75
C VAL A 2 -2.43 -1.38 6.25
N HIS A 3 -1.20 -0.92 6.01
CA HIS A 3 -0.97 0.47 5.57
C HIS A 3 -1.53 0.72 4.16
N ALA A 4 -1.08 -0.03 3.14
CA ALA A 4 -1.53 0.14 1.76
C ALA A 4 -2.52 -0.95 1.30
N GLY A 5 -2.25 -2.23 1.57
CA GLY A 5 -3.13 -3.31 1.15
C GLY A 5 -2.54 -4.71 1.28
N ILE A 6 -3.23 -5.70 0.72
CA ILE A 6 -2.75 -7.09 0.59
C ILE A 6 -2.67 -7.46 -0.88
N SER A 7 -1.50 -7.91 -1.34
CA SER A 7 -1.29 -8.34 -2.73
C SER A 7 -2.39 -9.29 -3.20
N PRO A 8 -2.95 -9.13 -4.42
CA PRO A 8 -3.96 -10.03 -4.98
C PRO A 8 -3.52 -11.50 -5.02
N GLN A 9 -2.22 -11.76 -4.92
CA GLN A 9 -1.61 -13.10 -5.01
C GLN A 9 -1.65 -13.89 -3.69
N TRP A 10 -1.93 -13.24 -2.57
CA TRP A 10 -1.85 -13.82 -1.23
C TRP A 10 -3.21 -14.08 -0.61
N THR A 11 -3.36 -15.24 0.02
CA THR A 11 -4.41 -15.49 1.01
C THR A 11 -4.05 -14.78 2.32
N LEU A 12 -5.01 -14.62 3.23
CA LEU A 12 -4.78 -13.94 4.51
C LEU A 12 -3.62 -14.59 5.28
N LYS A 13 -3.63 -15.93 5.41
CA LYS A 13 -2.55 -16.72 6.02
C LYS A 13 -1.18 -16.45 5.38
N LYS A 14 -1.13 -16.25 4.06
CA LYS A 14 0.14 -15.95 3.36
C LYS A 14 0.58 -14.52 3.62
N ALA A 15 -0.35 -13.57 3.63
CA ALA A 15 -0.07 -12.17 3.97
C ALA A 15 0.51 -12.06 5.39
N GLN A 16 -0.13 -12.70 6.38
CA GLN A 16 0.38 -12.75 7.76
C GLN A 16 1.80 -13.33 7.82
N LYS A 17 2.06 -14.45 7.13
CA LYS A 17 3.42 -15.03 7.08
C LYS A 17 4.45 -14.11 6.40
N ARG A 18 4.03 -13.26 5.46
CA ARG A 18 4.93 -12.29 4.82
C ARG A 18 5.18 -11.08 5.73
N ALA A 19 4.16 -10.61 6.44
CA ALA A 19 4.32 -9.56 7.44
C ALA A 19 5.32 -9.99 8.51
N GLN A 20 5.13 -11.17 9.10
CA GLN A 20 6.04 -11.75 10.11
C GLN A 20 7.50 -11.89 9.62
N GLU A 21 7.70 -12.19 8.33
CA GLU A 21 9.05 -12.30 7.75
C GLU A 21 9.77 -10.95 7.73
N VAL A 22 9.09 -9.89 7.32
CA VAL A 22 9.67 -8.53 7.31
C VAL A 22 9.76 -7.96 8.71
N GLU A 23 8.76 -8.19 9.56
CA GLU A 23 8.77 -7.78 10.98
C GLU A 23 9.98 -8.37 11.72
N ALA A 24 10.22 -9.68 11.59
CA ALA A 24 11.36 -10.34 12.22
C ALA A 24 12.71 -9.77 11.73
N LEU A 25 12.79 -9.39 10.46
CA LEU A 25 14.00 -8.83 9.89
C LEU A 25 14.24 -7.39 10.37
N LEU A 26 13.18 -6.58 10.43
CA LEU A 26 13.23 -5.22 11.00
C LEU A 26 13.55 -5.21 12.50
N GLN A 27 13.24 -6.27 13.23
CA GLN A 27 13.56 -6.43 14.65
C GLN A 27 14.92 -7.10 14.91
N SER A 28 15.66 -7.47 13.86
CA SER A 28 16.95 -8.15 13.98
C SER A 28 18.12 -7.20 13.80
N ASP A 29 19.32 -7.68 14.12
CA ASP A 29 20.59 -6.97 13.88
C ASP A 29 20.86 -6.72 12.38
N ARG A 30 20.05 -7.28 11.48
CA ARG A 30 20.12 -7.07 10.03
C ARG A 30 19.20 -5.96 9.52
N ILE A 31 18.67 -5.10 10.39
CA ILE A 31 17.81 -3.99 9.99
C ILE A 31 18.46 -3.09 8.91
N ALA A 32 19.77 -2.85 9.02
CA ALA A 32 20.50 -2.04 8.03
C ALA A 32 20.39 -2.63 6.62
N GLU A 33 20.58 -3.95 6.46
CA GLU A 33 20.44 -4.67 5.19
C GLU A 33 19.04 -4.44 4.58
N VAL A 34 17.99 -4.41 5.41
CA VAL A 34 16.62 -4.14 4.94
C VAL A 34 16.48 -2.71 4.46
N LEU A 35 16.91 -1.75 5.27
CA LEU A 35 16.71 -0.33 5.00
C LEU A 35 17.46 0.11 3.75
N GLU A 36 18.66 -0.43 3.52
CA GLU A 36 19.44 -0.20 2.30
C GLU A 36 18.73 -0.75 1.06
N ASN A 37 18.08 -1.91 1.19
CA ASN A 37 17.53 -2.62 0.05
C ASN A 37 16.00 -2.51 -0.10
N MET A 38 15.29 -1.80 0.79
CA MET A 38 13.82 -1.73 0.78
C MET A 38 13.25 -0.80 -0.29
N TYR A 39 14.05 0.14 -0.79
CA TYR A 39 13.64 1.04 -1.87
C TYR A 39 13.78 0.37 -3.24
N GLY A 40 13.02 0.87 -4.20
CA GLY A 40 12.96 0.34 -5.56
C GLY A 40 11.60 -0.23 -5.95
N ASN A 41 11.38 -0.32 -7.26
CA ASN A 41 10.10 -0.70 -7.85
C ASN A 41 10.08 -2.14 -8.39
N LEU A 42 11.19 -2.87 -8.28
CA LEU A 42 11.32 -4.27 -8.70
C LEU A 42 11.65 -5.18 -7.51
N PRO A 43 11.12 -6.40 -7.45
CA PRO A 43 10.22 -7.03 -8.42
C PRO A 43 8.78 -6.53 -8.27
N LYS A 44 8.01 -6.51 -9.37
CA LYS A 44 6.59 -6.09 -9.37
C LYS A 44 5.61 -7.25 -9.23
N ARG A 45 6.06 -8.51 -9.27
CA ARG A 45 5.18 -9.68 -9.20
C ARG A 45 5.71 -10.70 -8.18
N TRP A 46 4.82 -11.19 -7.33
CA TRP A 46 5.17 -12.21 -6.35
C TRP A 46 5.58 -13.52 -7.04
N ASN A 47 6.72 -14.05 -6.64
CA ASN A 47 7.14 -15.41 -6.94
C ASN A 47 7.64 -16.06 -5.64
N LYS A 48 7.27 -17.32 -5.41
CA LYS A 48 7.73 -18.05 -4.21
C LYS A 48 9.25 -18.19 -4.17
N LYS A 49 9.90 -18.19 -5.34
CA LYS A 49 11.35 -18.28 -5.55
C LYS A 49 12.08 -16.95 -5.35
N LEU A 50 11.39 -15.86 -4.99
CA LEU A 50 12.08 -14.63 -4.60
C LEU A 50 12.85 -14.89 -3.30
N GLU A 51 14.10 -14.46 -3.28
CA GLU A 51 15.07 -14.63 -2.21
C GLU A 51 15.55 -13.24 -1.75
N LYS A 52 16.07 -13.15 -0.51
CA LYS A 52 16.76 -11.96 0.03
C LYS A 52 16.05 -10.64 -0.32
N ALA A 53 16.79 -9.68 -0.90
CA ALA A 53 16.35 -8.33 -1.28
C ALA A 53 15.06 -8.28 -2.05
N ASP A 54 14.98 -9.02 -3.14
CA ASP A 54 13.80 -8.99 -4.00
C ASP A 54 12.55 -9.51 -3.27
N ARG A 55 12.73 -10.46 -2.36
CA ARG A 55 11.64 -10.99 -1.56
C ARG A 55 11.10 -9.97 -0.59
N TYR A 56 11.94 -9.41 0.28
CA TYR A 56 11.45 -8.46 1.28
C TYR A 56 11.01 -7.14 0.65
N ARG A 57 11.67 -6.67 -0.40
CA ARG A 57 11.26 -5.47 -1.14
C ARG A 57 9.88 -5.62 -1.77
N TYR A 58 9.57 -6.77 -2.39
CA TYR A 58 8.20 -7.03 -2.85
C TYR A 58 7.20 -6.95 -1.71
N ILE A 59 7.54 -7.55 -0.57
CA ILE A 59 6.63 -7.63 0.59
C ILE A 59 6.35 -6.24 1.15
N ILE A 60 7.41 -5.46 1.34
CA ILE A 60 7.34 -4.08 1.79
C ILE A 60 6.51 -3.26 0.80
N ASN A 61 6.79 -3.33 -0.51
CA ASN A 61 6.02 -2.60 -1.53
C ASN A 61 4.52 -2.95 -1.49
N ALA A 62 4.17 -4.24 -1.35
CA ALA A 62 2.79 -4.68 -1.26
C ALA A 62 2.06 -4.11 -0.03
N PHE A 63 2.72 -4.07 1.13
CA PHE A 63 2.11 -3.59 2.37
C PHE A 63 2.16 -2.08 2.55
N THR A 64 3.11 -1.38 1.92
CA THR A 64 3.40 0.02 2.23
C THR A 64 3.20 1.00 1.06
N ARG A 65 3.15 0.52 -0.19
CA ARG A 65 3.17 1.39 -1.38
C ARG A 65 2.13 1.03 -2.45
N MET A 66 1.38 -0.05 -2.26
CA MET A 66 0.47 -0.58 -3.27
C MET A 66 -0.80 0.27 -3.40
N ARG A 67 -1.08 0.75 -4.62
CA ARG A 67 -2.36 1.36 -5.01
C ARG A 67 -3.03 0.54 -6.09
N TYR A 68 -2.32 0.35 -7.20
CA TYR A 68 -2.82 -0.32 -8.39
C TYR A 68 -2.15 -1.66 -8.66
N CYS A 69 -2.83 -2.49 -9.43
CA CYS A 69 -2.35 -3.74 -9.98
C CYS A 69 -2.79 -3.86 -11.46
N ARG A 70 -2.08 -4.66 -12.24
CA ARG A 70 -2.48 -5.07 -13.60
C ARG A 70 -3.28 -6.38 -13.57
N LYS A 71 -3.89 -6.75 -14.69
CA LYS A 71 -4.69 -7.99 -14.86
C LYS A 71 -3.94 -9.27 -14.45
N ASP A 72 -2.61 -9.28 -14.61
CA ASP A 72 -1.72 -10.39 -14.27
C ASP A 72 -1.24 -10.37 -12.80
N LYS A 73 -1.76 -9.45 -11.98
CA LYS A 73 -1.42 -9.22 -10.55
C LYS A 73 -0.05 -8.59 -10.32
N THR A 74 0.56 -8.03 -11.37
CA THR A 74 1.75 -7.19 -11.25
C THR A 74 1.37 -5.88 -10.56
N LEU A 75 2.15 -5.47 -9.56
CA LEU A 75 1.98 -4.20 -8.85
C LEU A 75 2.34 -3.04 -9.78
N GLU A 76 1.54 -1.99 -9.73
CA GLU A 76 1.87 -0.69 -10.29
C GLU A 76 2.18 0.24 -9.10
N LEU A 77 3.36 0.85 -9.10
CA LEU A 77 3.96 1.54 -7.95
C LEU A 77 4.25 3.02 -8.22
N ILE A 78 3.81 3.55 -9.37
CA ILE A 78 4.09 4.92 -9.80
C ILE A 78 2.81 5.76 -9.70
N CYS A 79 1.70 5.28 -10.26
CA CYS A 79 0.45 6.00 -10.31
C CYS A 79 -0.11 6.23 -8.91
N ASN A 80 -0.25 7.51 -8.55
CA ASN A 80 -0.78 7.93 -7.25
C ASN A 80 -2.16 8.61 -7.35
N GLN A 81 -2.74 8.66 -8.57
CA GLN A 81 -4.03 9.30 -8.84
C GLN A 81 -5.22 8.51 -8.30
N ALA A 82 -6.35 9.20 -8.12
CA ALA A 82 -7.65 8.57 -7.86
C ALA A 82 -8.08 7.69 -9.05
N PRO A 83 -8.89 6.63 -8.83
CA PRO A 83 -9.34 5.72 -9.91
C PRO A 83 -9.97 6.42 -11.11
N GLU A 84 -10.61 7.56 -10.89
CA GLU A 84 -11.31 8.36 -11.90
C GLU A 84 -10.35 9.09 -12.86
N ARG A 85 -9.06 9.21 -12.50
CA ARG A 85 -8.01 9.87 -13.29
C ARG A 85 -6.86 8.94 -13.67
N ALA A 86 -6.98 7.66 -13.35
CA ALA A 86 -5.90 6.69 -13.59
C ALA A 86 -5.81 6.28 -15.06
N PRO A 87 -4.60 6.01 -15.57
CA PRO A 87 -4.42 5.44 -16.90
C PRO A 87 -5.18 4.11 -17.09
N GLU A 88 -5.54 3.82 -18.35
CA GLU A 88 -6.23 2.58 -18.68
C GLU A 88 -5.41 1.33 -18.32
N GLY A 89 -6.11 0.27 -17.90
CA GLY A 89 -5.50 -1.02 -17.58
C GLY A 89 -4.97 -1.13 -16.14
N LEU A 90 -5.06 -0.06 -15.35
CA LEU A 90 -4.79 -0.09 -13.92
C LEU A 90 -6.05 -0.46 -13.13
N ILE A 91 -5.90 -1.40 -12.20
CA ILE A 91 -7.00 -1.91 -11.36
C ILE A 91 -6.64 -1.58 -9.91
N PRO A 92 -7.45 -0.79 -9.17
CA PRO A 92 -7.25 -0.64 -7.73
C PRO A 92 -7.15 -2.00 -7.07
N TRP A 93 -6.14 -2.22 -6.22
CA TRP A 93 -5.80 -3.57 -5.75
C TRP A 93 -7.00 -4.32 -5.12
N PHE A 94 -7.88 -3.58 -4.44
CA PHE A 94 -9.07 -4.11 -3.76
C PHE A 94 -10.18 -4.56 -4.73
N ARG A 95 -10.24 -3.96 -5.93
CA ARG A 95 -11.15 -4.33 -7.03
C ARG A 95 -10.63 -5.48 -7.90
N HIS A 96 -9.40 -5.95 -7.70
CA HIS A 96 -8.83 -7.00 -8.55
C HIS A 96 -9.67 -8.30 -8.48
N PRO A 97 -10.24 -8.77 -9.61
CA PRO A 97 -11.27 -9.83 -9.60
C PRO A 97 -10.75 -11.18 -9.14
N LYS A 98 -9.43 -11.40 -9.18
CA LYS A 98 -8.76 -12.62 -8.67
C LYS A 98 -8.02 -12.40 -7.34
N ARG A 99 -8.36 -11.34 -6.59
CA ARG A 99 -7.82 -11.13 -5.22
C ARG A 99 -8.24 -12.29 -4.34
N LYS A 100 -7.27 -12.90 -3.65
CA LYS A 100 -7.48 -14.09 -2.81
C LYS A 100 -8.05 -13.79 -1.43
N CYS A 101 -7.96 -12.55 -0.95
CA CYS A 101 -8.54 -12.11 0.33
C CYS A 101 -9.89 -11.40 0.15
N ARG A 102 -10.68 -11.74 -0.88
CA ARG A 102 -11.90 -10.97 -1.23
C ARG A 102 -13.00 -11.03 -0.17
N GLU A 103 -13.03 -12.03 0.69
CA GLU A 103 -14.04 -12.14 1.75
C GLU A 103 -13.63 -11.48 3.08
N GLU A 104 -12.37 -11.05 3.20
CA GLU A 104 -11.81 -10.53 4.45
C GLU A 104 -12.08 -9.04 4.62
N PRO A 105 -12.68 -8.55 5.72
CA PRO A 105 -12.80 -7.12 5.95
C PRO A 105 -11.40 -6.50 6.12
N LEU A 106 -11.07 -5.49 5.32
CA LEU A 106 -9.77 -4.81 5.35
C LEU A 106 -9.93 -3.31 5.55
N ILE A 107 -9.18 -2.78 6.50
CA ILE A 107 -9.00 -1.34 6.70
C ILE A 107 -7.59 -0.98 6.27
N PHE A 108 -7.47 0.04 5.41
CA PHE A 108 -6.19 0.55 4.92
C PHE A 108 -6.17 2.08 4.81
N GLY A 109 -4.99 2.63 4.53
CA GLY A 109 -4.76 4.05 4.30
C GLY A 109 -3.83 4.26 3.11
N HIS A 110 -2.78 5.08 3.27
CA HIS A 110 -1.70 5.35 2.29
C HIS A 110 -2.12 6.10 1.01
N TRP A 111 -3.35 5.87 0.56
CA TRP A 111 -3.84 6.36 -0.71
C TRP A 111 -4.77 7.56 -0.52
N SER A 112 -4.21 8.68 -0.06
CA SER A 112 -4.94 9.92 0.20
C SER A 112 -5.82 10.41 -0.95
N THR A 113 -5.39 10.24 -2.21
CA THR A 113 -6.17 10.63 -3.40
C THR A 113 -7.41 9.75 -3.62
N LEU A 114 -7.47 8.55 -3.03
CA LEU A 114 -8.69 7.73 -3.00
C LEU A 114 -9.71 8.30 -2.01
N GLY A 115 -9.23 8.92 -0.93
CA GLY A 115 -10.05 9.45 0.15
C GLY A 115 -10.74 8.37 0.99
N TYR A 116 -11.76 8.80 1.73
CA TYR A 116 -12.60 7.89 2.50
C TYR A 116 -13.50 7.11 1.55
N ARG A 117 -13.40 5.78 1.58
CA ARG A 117 -14.19 4.91 0.72
C ARG A 117 -14.52 3.63 1.45
N VAL A 118 -15.80 3.26 1.43
CA VAL A 118 -16.29 1.96 1.84
C VAL A 118 -16.74 1.24 0.58
N GLU A 119 -16.03 0.19 0.20
CA GLU A 119 -16.35 -0.54 -1.02
C GLU A 119 -16.13 -2.03 -0.83
N SER A 120 -17.16 -2.83 -1.13
CA SER A 120 -17.14 -4.28 -0.93
C SER A 120 -16.78 -4.63 0.53
N ASN A 121 -15.61 -5.20 0.76
CA ASN A 121 -15.06 -5.57 2.05
C ASN A 121 -13.87 -4.69 2.48
N VAL A 122 -13.67 -3.53 1.87
CA VAL A 122 -12.54 -2.64 2.19
C VAL A 122 -13.00 -1.25 2.66
N VAL A 123 -12.23 -0.67 3.56
CA VAL A 123 -12.40 0.69 4.06
C VAL A 123 -11.07 1.43 3.94
N SER A 124 -11.06 2.50 3.15
CA SER A 124 -9.95 3.46 3.07
C SER A 124 -10.18 4.57 4.10
N LEU A 125 -9.21 4.81 4.97
CA LEU A 125 -9.24 5.86 5.99
C LEU A 125 -8.35 7.05 5.66
N ASP A 126 -7.45 6.91 4.70
CA ASP A 126 -6.53 8.00 4.35
C ASP A 126 -7.27 9.06 3.53
N THR A 127 -7.61 10.14 4.23
CA THR A 127 -8.25 11.33 3.68
C THR A 127 -7.29 12.51 3.59
N GLY A 128 -5.97 12.26 3.60
CA GLY A 128 -4.98 13.27 3.29
C GLY A 128 -4.91 14.43 4.27
N CYS A 129 -5.02 14.19 5.58
CA CYS A 129 -4.96 15.24 6.61
C CYS A 129 -3.73 16.16 6.46
N VAL A 130 -2.56 15.59 6.18
CA VAL A 130 -1.31 16.37 6.02
C VAL A 130 -1.34 17.31 4.80
N TRP A 131 -2.21 17.03 3.82
CA TRP A 131 -2.39 17.82 2.60
C TRP A 131 -3.58 18.81 2.68
N GLY A 132 -4.09 19.08 3.89
CA GLY A 132 -5.27 19.95 4.08
C GLY A 132 -6.60 19.23 3.89
N GLY A 133 -6.59 17.90 3.85
CA GLY A 133 -7.79 17.08 3.77
C GLY A 133 -8.46 16.91 5.14
N ARG A 134 -8.70 15.65 5.52
CA ARG A 134 -9.35 15.32 6.81
C ARG A 134 -8.58 14.25 7.56
N LEU A 135 -8.71 14.24 8.88
CA LEU A 135 -8.40 13.08 9.73
C LEU A 135 -9.69 12.28 9.90
N THR A 136 -9.71 11.04 9.41
CA THR A 136 -10.89 10.17 9.44
C THR A 136 -10.74 9.05 10.46
N ALA A 137 -11.76 8.88 11.30
CA ALA A 137 -11.93 7.75 12.20
C ALA A 137 -13.21 6.98 11.86
N ILE A 138 -13.23 5.69 12.19
CA ILE A 138 -14.43 4.84 12.07
C ILE A 138 -14.65 4.11 13.39
N GLU A 139 -15.92 3.86 13.70
CA GLU A 139 -16.26 2.94 14.78
C GLU A 139 -16.28 1.49 14.29
N ILE A 140 -15.47 0.64 14.92
CA ILE A 140 -15.44 -0.81 14.64
C ILE A 140 -16.38 -1.50 15.63
N GLY A 141 -17.61 -1.77 15.20
CA GLY A 141 -18.60 -2.47 16.02
C GLY A 141 -18.28 -3.96 16.24
N LYS A 142 -18.81 -4.54 17.33
CA LYS A 142 -18.54 -5.95 17.72
C LYS A 142 -19.02 -7.02 16.71
N ARG A 143 -19.86 -6.68 15.72
CA ARG A 143 -20.51 -7.65 14.81
C ARG A 143 -20.68 -7.23 13.35
N SER A 144 -20.32 -6.00 12.97
CA SER A 144 -20.54 -5.52 11.59
C SER A 144 -19.27 -5.59 10.75
N ARG A 145 -19.35 -6.15 9.54
CA ARG A 145 -18.27 -6.12 8.52
C ARG A 145 -18.12 -4.73 7.88
N THR A 146 -19.08 -3.84 8.13
CA THR A 146 -19.13 -2.47 7.60
C THR A 146 -19.05 -1.47 8.76
N PRO A 147 -18.23 -0.41 8.66
CA PRO A 147 -18.22 0.66 9.65
C PRO A 147 -19.63 1.22 9.84
N LEU A 148 -20.05 1.40 11.09
CA LEU A 148 -21.39 1.91 11.40
C LEU A 148 -21.46 3.44 11.26
N CYS A 149 -20.36 4.12 11.57
CA CYS A 149 -20.22 5.58 11.50
C CYS A 149 -18.77 5.94 11.13
N SER A 150 -18.59 7.07 10.44
CA SER A 150 -17.30 7.73 10.26
C SER A 150 -17.33 9.14 10.86
N TYR A 151 -16.20 9.52 11.45
CA TYR A 151 -15.95 10.84 12.02
C TYR A 151 -14.81 11.48 11.23
N GLN A 152 -14.97 12.73 10.82
CA GLN A 152 -13.93 13.43 10.06
C GLN A 152 -13.70 14.82 10.61
N LEU A 153 -12.44 15.14 10.88
CA LEU A 153 -12.00 16.47 11.28
C LEU A 153 -11.22 17.10 10.13
N SER A 154 -11.54 18.34 9.77
CA SER A 154 -10.76 19.10 8.79
C SER A 154 -9.34 19.34 9.32
N CYS A 155 -8.35 19.27 8.44
CA CYS A 155 -6.96 19.56 8.77
C CYS A 155 -6.50 20.80 8.00
N GLU A 156 -5.65 21.63 8.61
CA GLU A 156 -5.11 22.84 7.96
C GLU A 156 -4.14 22.51 6.82
N GLY A 157 -3.52 21.33 6.88
CA GLY A 157 -2.48 20.91 5.94
C GLY A 157 -1.14 21.54 6.27
N THR A 158 -0.08 20.75 6.18
CA THR A 158 1.29 21.18 6.47
C THR A 158 2.25 20.90 5.33
N LEU A 159 1.79 20.25 4.26
CA LEU A 159 2.55 19.91 3.07
C LEU A 159 1.68 20.06 1.81
N GLU A 160 2.32 20.21 0.65
CA GLU A 160 1.67 20.15 -0.66
C GLU A 160 1.99 18.83 -1.38
N PRO A 161 1.03 18.19 -2.07
CA PRO A 161 1.26 16.93 -2.76
C PRO A 161 2.27 17.08 -3.90
N GLU A 162 3.35 16.30 -3.86
CA GLU A 162 4.38 16.27 -4.91
C GLU A 162 3.84 15.69 -6.24
N SER A 163 4.37 16.17 -7.37
CA SER A 163 4.03 15.65 -8.70
C SER A 163 4.61 14.25 -8.95
N GLU A 164 3.99 13.48 -9.85
CA GLU A 164 4.46 12.12 -10.20
C GLU A 164 5.91 12.11 -10.74
N GLU A 165 6.32 13.17 -11.45
CA GLU A 165 7.68 13.35 -11.97
C GLU A 165 8.72 13.55 -10.86
N VAL A 166 8.38 14.32 -9.82
CA VAL A 166 9.26 14.55 -8.66
C VAL A 166 9.40 13.28 -7.83
N ILE A 167 8.31 12.53 -7.63
CA ILE A 167 8.33 11.26 -6.90
C ILE A 167 9.18 10.20 -7.63
N ALA A 168 9.05 10.11 -8.96
CA ALA A 168 9.85 9.19 -9.77
C ALA A 168 11.34 9.56 -9.74
N SER A 169 11.67 10.85 -9.91
CA SER A 169 13.03 11.37 -9.89
C SER A 169 13.73 11.15 -8.54
N ASN A 170 13.07 11.48 -7.43
CA ASN A 170 13.59 11.32 -6.07
C ASN A 170 13.84 9.84 -5.68
N MET A 171 13.15 8.90 -6.33
CA MET A 171 13.35 7.47 -6.11
C MET A 171 14.52 6.90 -6.91
N GLU A 172 14.82 7.45 -8.09
CA GLU A 172 15.99 7.06 -8.90
C GLU A 172 17.28 7.61 -8.30
N THR A 173 17.28 8.84 -7.79
CA THR A 173 18.46 9.44 -7.12
C THR A 173 18.85 8.70 -5.83
N ARG A 174 17.89 8.21 -5.05
CA ARG A 174 18.19 7.42 -3.83
C ARG A 174 18.75 6.02 -4.12
N LEU A 175 18.62 5.53 -5.36
CA LEU A 175 19.24 4.27 -5.81
C LEU A 175 20.64 4.50 -6.38
N SER A 176 20.97 5.71 -6.88
CA SER A 176 22.32 6.04 -7.34
C SER A 176 23.27 6.39 -6.21
N ASP A 177 22.76 6.91 -5.10
CA ASP A 177 23.58 7.31 -3.94
C ASP A 177 23.94 6.12 -3.01
N SER A 178 23.41 4.92 -3.26
CA SER A 178 23.77 3.70 -2.53
C SER A 178 24.88 2.86 -3.20
N ASP A 179 25.38 3.30 -4.37
CA ASP A 179 26.47 2.66 -5.13
C ASP A 179 27.79 3.48 -5.08
N ALA A 180 27.96 4.38 -4.10
CA ALA A 180 29.16 5.20 -3.89
C ALA A 180 29.83 4.96 -2.53
#